data_AF-A0A424L350-F1
#
_entry.id   AF-A0A424L350-F1
#
_cell.length_a   1.000
_cell.length_b   1.000
_cell.length_c   1.000
_cell.angle_alpha   90.00
_cell.angle_beta   90.00
_cell.angle_gamma   90.00
#
_symmetry.space_group_name_H-M   'P 1'
#
loop_
_entity.id
_entity.type
_entity.pdbx_description
1 polymer ?
#
loop_
_entity_poly.entity_id
_entity_poly.type
_entity_poly.pdbx_seq_one_letter_code
_entity_poly.pdbx_strand_id
1 'polypeptide(L)'
;MSVVVAVIAVLGTPLFIVILAAAIVGFYYAEIPLTAIAVEIYRLVDTQMLTALPLFTIAGYLLAESQVSNRLVRITSVFFGWMPGGLAVVAFVTCAFFTAFTGASGVTIVAVGALLFPALMQAGYPERFSLGLVTTSGSLGLLLAPSLPLILYGVIVQQMKVGTPFTLQELFIAGILPAILMITLLTIYSIWVSRGQALVRQSFTWAEARSVLWEVRWELPMPRLTKRLRQTSASFGSMMWSSKS
;
A
#
# COMPACT_ATOMS: atom_id res chain seq x y z
N MET A 1 10.54 7.10 -34.50
CA MET A 1 11.11 6.18 -33.50
C MET A 1 10.26 6.05 -32.23
N SER A 2 9.54 7.09 -31.79
CA SER A 2 8.53 6.97 -30.71
C SER A 2 7.43 5.95 -31.06
N VAL A 3 7.10 5.80 -32.34
CA VAL A 3 6.21 4.75 -32.87
C VAL A 3 6.78 3.34 -32.63
N VAL A 4 8.10 3.15 -32.69
CA VAL A 4 8.73 1.83 -32.43
C VAL A 4 8.61 1.47 -30.95
N VAL A 5 8.83 2.43 -30.05
CA VAL A 5 8.61 2.24 -28.61
C VAL A 5 7.13 1.96 -28.31
N ALA A 6 6.21 2.66 -28.98
CA ALA A 6 4.77 2.41 -28.85
C ALA A 6 4.36 1.03 -29.39
N VAL A 7 4.90 0.60 -30.53
CA VAL A 7 4.64 -0.73 -31.10
C VAL A 7 5.20 -1.83 -30.20
N ILE A 8 6.41 -1.65 -29.66
CA ILE A 8 7.01 -2.57 -28.68
C ILE A 8 6.15 -2.67 -27.42
N ALA A 9 5.57 -1.55 -26.94
CA ALA A 9 4.64 -1.55 -25.82
C ALA A 9 3.35 -2.33 -26.11
N VAL A 10 2.79 -2.19 -27.32
CA VAL A 10 1.56 -2.89 -27.75
C VAL A 10 1.79 -4.39 -27.96
N LEU A 11 3.01 -4.79 -28.33
CA LEU A 11 3.42 -6.19 -28.48
C LEU A 11 3.51 -6.96 -27.14
N GLY A 12 3.12 -6.34 -26.02
CA GLY A 12 3.10 -6.98 -24.71
C GLY A 12 4.48 -7.12 -24.06
N THR A 13 5.46 -6.32 -24.50
CA THR A 13 6.77 -6.34 -23.85
C THR A 13 6.69 -5.79 -22.41
N PRO A 14 7.53 -6.29 -21.49
CA PRO A 14 7.56 -5.77 -20.12
C PRO A 14 7.75 -4.26 -20.08
N LEU A 15 6.91 -3.58 -19.30
CA LEU A 15 6.82 -2.12 -19.23
C LEU A 15 8.17 -1.46 -18.89
N PHE A 16 9.00 -2.11 -18.07
CA PHE A 16 10.33 -1.60 -17.72
C PHE A 16 11.28 -1.53 -18.94
N ILE A 17 11.16 -2.46 -19.89
CA ILE A 17 11.96 -2.46 -21.13
C ILE A 17 11.53 -1.28 -22.00
N VAL A 18 10.22 -1.05 -22.10
CA VAL A 18 9.65 0.08 -22.85
C VAL A 18 10.17 1.41 -22.30
N ILE A 19 10.13 1.58 -20.98
CA ILE A 19 10.60 2.79 -20.30
C ILE A 19 12.12 2.96 -20.48
N LEU A 20 12.91 1.90 -20.33
CA LEU A 20 14.36 1.94 -20.52
C LEU A 20 14.73 2.32 -21.95
N ALA A 21 14.08 1.71 -22.94
CA ALA A 21 14.28 2.03 -24.34
C ALA A 21 13.91 3.49 -24.65
N ALA A 22 12.78 3.97 -24.10
CA ALA A 22 12.38 5.37 -24.21
C ALA A 22 13.41 6.32 -23.58
N ALA A 23 13.97 5.97 -22.43
CA ALA A 23 15.00 6.75 -21.75
C ALA A 23 16.29 6.83 -22.58
N ILE A 24 16.82 5.70 -23.08
CA ILE A 24 18.01 5.67 -23.92
C ILE A 24 17.83 6.55 -25.16
N VAL A 25 16.67 6.44 -25.82
CA VAL A 25 16.34 7.25 -27.00
C VAL A 25 16.22 8.73 -26.63
N GLY A 26 15.58 9.06 -25.51
CA GLY A 26 15.45 10.44 -25.02
C GLY A 26 16.80 11.09 -24.73
N PHE A 27 17.71 10.38 -24.06
CA PHE A 27 19.06 10.86 -23.77
C PHE A 27 19.87 11.07 -25.06
N TYR A 28 19.74 10.16 -26.03
CA TYR A 28 20.38 10.28 -27.33
C TYR A 28 19.92 11.55 -28.07
N TYR A 29 18.62 11.84 -28.10
CA TYR A 29 18.08 13.05 -28.74
C TYR A 29 18.37 14.34 -27.97
N ALA A 30 18.51 14.26 -26.65
CA ALA A 30 18.89 15.40 -25.82
C ALA A 30 20.41 15.67 -25.82
N GLU A 31 21.18 14.92 -26.63
CA GLU A 31 22.66 14.97 -26.70
C GLU A 31 23.34 14.74 -25.33
N ILE A 32 22.65 14.06 -24.41
CA ILE A 32 23.18 13.71 -23.10
C ILE A 32 23.98 12.41 -23.25
N PRO A 33 25.23 12.36 -22.78
CA PRO A 33 26.04 11.15 -22.89
C PRO A 33 25.35 9.99 -22.16
N LEU A 34 25.29 8.82 -22.82
CA LEU A 34 24.63 7.63 -22.27
C LEU A 34 25.26 7.15 -20.95
N THR A 35 26.50 7.57 -20.65
CA THR A 35 27.13 7.36 -19.34
C THR A 35 26.34 7.99 -18.19
N ALA A 36 25.54 9.04 -18.44
CA ALA A 36 24.64 9.63 -17.47
C ALA A 36 23.59 8.63 -16.96
N ILE A 37 23.17 7.66 -17.79
CA ILE A 37 22.26 6.59 -17.37
C ILE A 37 22.93 5.72 -16.29
N ALA A 38 24.21 5.38 -16.46
CA ALA A 38 24.96 4.58 -15.49
C ALA A 38 25.18 5.34 -14.16
N VAL A 39 25.46 6.65 -14.23
CA VAL A 39 25.57 7.51 -13.04
C VAL A 39 24.24 7.58 -12.29
N GLU A 40 23.13 7.71 -13.01
CA GLU A 40 21.81 7.79 -12.40
C GLU A 40 21.39 6.46 -11.76
N ILE A 41 21.68 5.33 -12.40
CA ILE A 41 21.48 4.00 -11.81
C ILE A 41 22.33 3.85 -10.54
N TYR A 42 23.60 4.25 -10.56
CA TYR A 42 24.45 4.20 -9.37
C TYR A 42 23.89 5.06 -8.22
N ARG A 43 23.42 6.27 -8.55
CA ARG A 43 22.80 7.18 -7.59
C ARG A 43 21.53 6.60 -6.96
N LEU A 44 20.71 5.88 -7.72
CA LEU A 44 19.53 5.18 -7.21
C LEU A 44 19.90 4.01 -6.30
N VAL A 45 20.95 3.25 -6.64
CA VAL A 45 21.44 2.12 -5.85
C VAL A 45 22.01 2.55 -4.50
N ASP A 46 22.69 3.70 -4.47
CA ASP A 46 23.26 4.27 -3.24
C ASP A 46 22.22 4.93 -2.32
N THR A 47 20.94 4.98 -2.74
CA THR A 47 19.89 5.47 -1.85
C THR A 47 19.53 4.45 -0.78
N GLN A 48 19.25 4.95 0.43
CA GLN A 48 18.72 4.15 1.53
C GLN A 48 17.38 3.43 1.20
N MET A 49 16.75 3.78 0.08
CA MET A 49 15.51 3.16 -0.40
C MET A 49 15.72 1.77 -0.96
N LEU A 50 16.83 1.52 -1.67
CA LEU A 50 17.04 0.22 -2.29
C LEU A 50 17.17 -0.87 -1.21
N THR A 51 17.79 -0.53 -0.08
CA THR A 51 17.88 -1.41 1.12
C THR A 51 16.53 -1.58 1.82
N ALA A 52 15.63 -0.59 1.76
CA ALA A 52 14.30 -0.69 2.33
C ALA A 52 13.40 -1.67 1.54
N LEU A 53 13.55 -1.77 0.21
CA LEU A 53 12.72 -2.63 -0.64
C LEU A 53 12.69 -4.11 -0.18
N PRO A 54 13.83 -4.80 0.05
CA PRO A 54 13.81 -6.16 0.57
C PRO A 54 13.18 -6.28 1.95
N LEU A 55 13.48 -5.35 2.86
CA LEU A 55 12.94 -5.39 4.23
C LEU A 55 11.41 -5.23 4.24
N PHE A 56 10.87 -4.31 3.44
CA PHE A 56 9.42 -4.16 3.27
C PHE A 56 8.80 -5.37 2.56
N THR A 57 9.49 -5.97 1.60
CA THR A 57 9.01 -7.20 0.94
C THR A 57 8.93 -8.36 1.93
N ILE A 58 9.95 -8.55 2.77
CA ILE A 58 9.96 -9.56 3.84
C ILE A 58 8.85 -9.28 4.85
N ALA A 59 8.69 -8.03 5.29
CA ALA A 59 7.62 -7.65 6.21
C ALA A 59 6.23 -7.88 5.58
N GLY A 60 6.07 -7.57 4.30
CA GLY A 60 4.84 -7.81 3.54
C GLY A 60 4.52 -9.30 3.41
N TYR A 61 5.52 -10.14 3.13
CA TYR A 61 5.36 -11.59 3.11
C TYR A 61 4.98 -12.14 4.48
N LEU A 62 5.64 -11.67 5.55
CA LEU A 62 5.32 -12.06 6.92
C LEU A 62 3.90 -11.64 7.32
N LEU A 63 3.47 -10.44 6.93
CA LEU A 63 2.09 -9.96 7.12
C LEU A 63 1.08 -10.81 6.35
N ALA A 64 1.40 -11.22 5.12
CA ALA A 64 0.54 -12.03 4.28
C ALA A 64 0.37 -13.46 4.80
N GLU A 65 1.46 -14.08 5.27
CA GLU A 65 1.44 -15.41 5.90
C GLU A 65 0.89 -15.36 7.33
N SER A 66 0.89 -14.20 7.98
CA SER A 66 0.28 -14.05 9.28
C SER A 66 -1.25 -13.99 9.18
N GLN A 67 -1.93 -14.41 10.25
CA GLN A 67 -3.38 -14.26 10.39
C GLN A 67 -3.84 -12.79 10.55
N VAL A 68 -2.99 -11.80 10.22
CA VAL A 68 -3.33 -10.37 10.30
C VAL A 68 -4.36 -10.00 9.24
N SER A 69 -4.29 -10.53 8.02
CA SER A 69 -5.30 -10.28 6.97
C SER A 69 -6.71 -10.65 7.42
N ASN A 70 -6.87 -11.86 7.99
CA ASN A 70 -8.14 -12.34 8.55
C ASN A 70 -8.65 -11.44 9.69
N ARG A 71 -7.75 -11.06 10.61
CA ARG A 71 -8.10 -10.16 11.72
C ARG A 71 -8.51 -8.77 11.24
N LEU A 72 -7.81 -8.21 10.26
CA LEU A 72 -8.10 -6.89 9.72
C LEU A 72 -9.45 -6.86 8.99
N VAL A 73 -9.75 -7.89 8.18
CA VAL A 73 -11.08 -8.06 7.57
C VAL A 73 -12.15 -8.15 8.65
N ARG A 74 -11.94 -8.94 9.71
CA ARG A 74 -12.91 -9.08 10.81
C ARG A 74 -13.12 -7.79 11.59
N ILE A 75 -12.06 -7.03 11.88
CA ILE A 75 -12.16 -5.72 12.56
C ILE A 75 -12.96 -4.76 11.69
N THR A 76 -12.59 -4.62 10.42
CA THR A 76 -13.25 -3.69 9.51
C THR A 76 -14.70 -4.11 9.21
N SER A 77 -14.99 -5.41 9.11
CA SER A 77 -16.35 -5.92 8.91
C SER A 77 -17.28 -5.60 10.07
N VAL A 78 -16.77 -5.62 11.31
CA VAL A 78 -17.54 -5.14 12.46
C VAL A 78 -17.90 -3.66 12.32
N PHE A 79 -16.95 -2.79 11.96
CA PHE A 79 -17.20 -1.34 11.92
C PHE A 79 -18.02 -0.90 10.71
N PHE A 80 -17.87 -1.56 9.56
CA PHE A 80 -18.42 -1.13 8.28
C PHE A 80 -19.34 -2.15 7.63
N GLY A 81 -19.49 -3.37 8.14
CA GLY A 81 -20.31 -4.41 7.49
C GLY A 81 -21.83 -4.16 7.53
N TRP A 82 -22.27 -3.24 8.38
CA TRP A 82 -23.68 -2.95 8.64
C TRP A 82 -24.32 -1.97 7.65
N MET A 83 -23.51 -1.14 7.01
CA MET A 83 -24.00 -0.14 6.05
C MET A 83 -24.35 -0.81 4.70
N PRO A 84 -25.28 -0.24 3.92
CA PRO A 84 -25.52 -0.70 2.55
C PRO A 84 -24.23 -0.56 1.72
N GLY A 85 -23.78 -1.64 1.10
CA GLY A 85 -22.48 -1.69 0.44
C GLY A 85 -21.29 -1.88 1.41
N GLY A 86 -21.54 -2.20 2.67
CA GLY A 86 -20.53 -2.26 3.73
C GLY A 86 -19.36 -3.19 3.43
N LEU A 87 -19.62 -4.35 2.82
CA LEU A 87 -18.57 -5.30 2.45
C LEU A 87 -17.57 -4.74 1.41
N ALA A 88 -18.02 -3.83 0.54
CA ALA A 88 -17.12 -3.10 -0.35
C ALA A 88 -16.23 -2.12 0.41
N VAL A 89 -16.78 -1.41 1.39
CA VAL A 89 -16.00 -0.50 2.25
C VAL A 89 -14.97 -1.27 3.07
N VAL A 90 -15.36 -2.42 3.63
CA VAL A 90 -14.48 -3.36 4.32
C VAL A 90 -13.30 -3.76 3.44
N ALA A 91 -13.57 -4.11 2.18
CA ALA A 91 -12.55 -4.43 1.21
C ALA A 91 -11.63 -3.23 0.90
N PHE A 92 -12.17 -2.04 0.64
CA PHE A 92 -11.36 -0.84 0.39
C PHE A 92 -10.45 -0.50 1.57
N VAL A 93 -10.99 -0.49 2.78
CA VAL A 93 -10.24 -0.12 3.99
C VAL A 93 -9.19 -1.17 4.32
N THR A 94 -9.55 -2.46 4.29
CA THR A 94 -8.61 -3.55 4.59
C THR A 94 -7.48 -3.57 3.58
N CYS A 95 -7.78 -3.53 2.28
CA CYS A 95 -6.75 -3.52 1.25
C CYS A 95 -5.89 -2.25 1.33
N ALA A 96 -6.48 -1.09 1.60
CA ALA A 96 -5.71 0.14 1.73
C ALA A 96 -4.74 0.08 2.92
N PHE A 97 -5.18 -0.41 4.08
CA PHE A 97 -4.30 -0.57 5.23
C PHE A 97 -3.21 -1.61 4.95
N PHE A 98 -3.57 -2.77 4.41
CA PHE A 98 -2.62 -3.84 4.14
C PHE A 98 -1.58 -3.42 3.10
N THR A 99 -1.99 -2.81 1.98
CA THR A 99 -1.07 -2.25 0.98
C THR A 99 -0.19 -1.13 1.53
N ALA A 100 -0.66 -0.32 2.47
CA ALA A 100 0.16 0.72 3.08
C ALA A 100 1.37 0.14 3.83
N PHE A 101 1.24 -1.06 4.42
CA PHE A 101 2.34 -1.75 5.09
C PHE A 101 3.18 -2.61 4.13
N THR A 102 2.56 -3.30 3.18
CA THR A 102 3.27 -4.20 2.27
C THR A 102 3.92 -3.47 1.08
N GLY A 103 3.43 -2.28 0.73
CA GLY A 103 3.88 -1.50 -0.42
C GLY A 103 3.61 -2.16 -1.77
N ALA A 104 2.85 -3.27 -1.81
CA ALA A 104 2.68 -4.09 -3.00
C ALA A 104 1.22 -4.53 -3.18
N SER A 105 0.54 -3.94 -4.16
CA SER A 105 -0.86 -4.25 -4.50
C SER A 105 -1.07 -5.75 -4.82
N GLY A 106 -0.12 -6.38 -5.54
CA GLY A 106 -0.21 -7.81 -5.86
C GLY A 106 -0.21 -8.73 -4.63
N VAL A 107 0.64 -8.44 -3.64
CA VAL A 107 0.67 -9.19 -2.37
C VAL A 107 -0.65 -9.03 -1.62
N THR A 108 -1.20 -7.81 -1.60
CA THR A 108 -2.50 -7.54 -0.99
C THR A 108 -3.64 -8.30 -1.66
N ILE A 109 -3.65 -8.36 -3.00
CA ILE A 109 -4.68 -9.09 -3.76
C ILE A 109 -4.62 -10.58 -3.43
N VAL A 110 -3.42 -11.16 -3.36
CA VAL A 110 -3.26 -12.59 -3.03
C VAL A 110 -3.66 -12.86 -1.57
N ALA A 111 -3.19 -12.05 -0.62
CA ALA A 111 -3.40 -12.28 0.81
C ALA A 111 -4.82 -11.95 1.29
N VAL A 112 -5.38 -10.82 0.85
CA VAL A 112 -6.67 -10.32 1.32
C VAL A 112 -7.78 -10.66 0.32
N GLY A 113 -7.48 -10.65 -0.98
CA GLY A 113 -8.46 -10.96 -2.02
C GLY A 113 -8.99 -12.39 -1.95
N ALA A 114 -8.18 -13.36 -1.52
CA ALA A 114 -8.61 -14.74 -1.28
C ALA A 114 -9.72 -14.85 -0.20
N LEU A 115 -9.81 -13.87 0.70
CA LEU A 115 -10.83 -13.79 1.75
C LEU A 115 -12.04 -12.96 1.28
N LEU A 116 -11.78 -11.81 0.65
CA LEU A 116 -12.80 -10.85 0.26
C LEU A 116 -13.61 -11.31 -0.95
N PHE A 117 -12.98 -11.93 -1.95
CA PHE A 117 -13.66 -12.38 -3.15
C PHE A 117 -14.78 -13.39 -2.86
N PRO A 118 -14.56 -14.51 -2.13
CA PRO A 118 -15.64 -15.42 -1.79
C PRO A 118 -16.69 -14.78 -0.88
N ALA A 119 -16.30 -13.90 0.04
CA ALA A 119 -17.25 -13.17 0.89
C ALA A 119 -18.18 -12.26 0.06
N LEU A 120 -17.66 -11.55 -0.93
CA LEU A 120 -18.45 -10.72 -1.85
C LEU A 120 -19.41 -11.57 -2.68
N MET A 121 -18.98 -12.76 -3.13
CA MET A 121 -19.84 -13.69 -3.86
C MET A 121 -20.99 -14.21 -3.00
N GLN A 122 -20.71 -14.62 -1.76
CA GLN A 122 -21.73 -15.07 -0.82
C GLN A 122 -22.70 -13.95 -0.43
N ALA A 123 -22.23 -12.70 -0.39
CA ALA A 123 -23.06 -11.54 -0.12
C ALA A 123 -23.96 -11.13 -1.31
N GLY A 124 -23.80 -11.74 -2.48
CA GLY A 124 -24.65 -11.51 -3.67
C GLY A 124 -24.15 -10.43 -4.63
N TYR A 125 -22.89 -10.00 -4.52
CA TYR A 125 -22.29 -9.10 -5.51
C TYR A 125 -22.09 -9.83 -6.86
N PRO A 126 -22.06 -9.12 -8.00
CA PRO A 126 -21.78 -9.76 -9.29
C PRO A 126 -20.28 -10.05 -9.45
N GLU A 127 -19.93 -11.19 -10.03
CA GLU A 127 -18.54 -11.68 -10.13
C GLU A 127 -17.57 -10.64 -10.73
N ARG A 128 -17.96 -10.02 -11.84
CA ARG A 128 -17.17 -8.99 -12.51
C ARG A 128 -16.91 -7.77 -11.62
N PHE A 129 -17.91 -7.37 -10.83
CA PHE A 129 -17.76 -6.29 -9.87
C PHE A 129 -16.86 -6.70 -8.72
N SER A 130 -17.02 -7.91 -8.18
CA SER A 130 -16.17 -8.42 -7.09
C SER A 130 -14.70 -8.52 -7.50
N LEU A 131 -14.41 -9.02 -8.72
CA LEU A 131 -13.05 -9.04 -9.27
C LEU A 131 -12.51 -7.62 -9.45
N GLY A 132 -13.29 -6.72 -10.04
CA GLY A 132 -12.91 -5.32 -10.21
C GLY A 132 -12.65 -4.62 -8.87
N LEU A 133 -13.47 -4.90 -7.87
CA LEU A 133 -13.35 -4.33 -6.54
C LEU A 133 -12.07 -4.78 -5.86
N VAL A 134 -11.80 -6.09 -5.81
CA VAL A 134 -10.61 -6.65 -5.15
C VAL A 134 -9.32 -6.20 -5.85
N THR A 135 -9.32 -6.12 -7.18
CA THR A 135 -8.14 -5.69 -7.94
C THR A 135 -7.86 -4.20 -7.80
N THR A 136 -8.91 -3.36 -7.78
CA THR A 136 -8.74 -1.90 -7.61
C THR A 136 -8.44 -1.52 -6.16
N SER A 137 -9.04 -2.19 -5.18
CA SER A 137 -8.84 -1.91 -3.75
C SER A 137 -7.39 -2.12 -3.30
N GLY A 138 -6.68 -3.08 -3.91
CA GLY A 138 -5.26 -3.33 -3.66
C GLY A 138 -4.37 -2.10 -3.91
N SER A 139 -4.76 -1.20 -4.81
CA SER A 139 -3.96 -0.03 -5.17
C SER A 139 -4.21 1.20 -4.28
N LEU A 140 -5.30 1.21 -3.51
CA LEU A 140 -5.69 2.37 -2.68
C LEU A 140 -4.67 2.69 -1.58
N GLY A 141 -4.03 1.65 -1.02
CA GLY A 141 -3.06 1.82 0.06
C GLY A 141 -1.71 2.39 -0.37
N LEU A 142 -1.45 2.48 -1.68
CA LEU A 142 -0.23 3.09 -2.22
C LEU A 142 -0.14 4.59 -1.91
N LEU A 143 -1.25 5.21 -1.54
CA LEU A 143 -1.34 6.63 -1.20
C LEU A 143 -1.30 6.91 0.31
N LEU A 144 -1.40 5.87 1.15
CA LEU A 144 -1.44 6.01 2.61
C LEU A 144 -0.05 5.84 3.22
N ALA A 145 0.29 6.62 4.24
CA ALA A 145 1.52 6.40 5.00
C ALA A 145 1.40 5.12 5.85
N PRO A 146 2.47 4.31 6.03
CA PRO A 146 3.87 4.49 5.60
C PRO A 146 4.21 3.77 4.28
N SER A 147 3.42 3.95 3.22
CA SER A 147 3.60 3.21 1.96
C SER A 147 4.93 3.49 1.25
N LEU A 148 5.65 2.41 0.96
CA LEU A 148 6.92 2.44 0.24
C LEU A 148 6.82 3.07 -1.18
N PRO A 149 5.78 2.82 -1.99
CA PRO A 149 5.63 3.46 -3.30
C PRO A 149 5.51 4.99 -3.25
N LEU A 150 4.81 5.53 -2.25
CA LEU A 150 4.72 6.97 -2.04
C LEU A 150 6.07 7.56 -1.61
N ILE A 151 6.82 6.83 -0.79
CA ILE A 151 8.17 7.21 -0.36
C ILE A 151 9.13 7.25 -1.56
N LEU A 152 9.12 6.21 -2.41
CA LEU A 152 9.91 6.13 -3.64
C LEU A 152 9.58 7.29 -4.58
N TYR A 153 8.30 7.56 -4.79
CA TYR A 153 7.85 8.69 -5.59
C TYR A 153 8.41 10.02 -5.06
N GLY A 154 8.32 10.24 -3.74
CA GLY A 154 8.83 11.45 -3.10
C GLY A 154 10.32 11.67 -3.34
N VAL A 155 11.16 10.65 -3.19
CA VAL A 155 12.60 10.81 -3.41
C VAL A 155 12.96 10.97 -4.87
N ILE A 156 12.28 10.28 -5.79
CA ILE A 156 12.49 10.49 -7.23
C ILE A 156 12.19 11.95 -7.60
N VAL A 157 11.08 12.52 -7.13
CA VAL A 157 10.73 13.93 -7.42
C VAL A 157 11.72 14.91 -6.77
N GLN A 158 12.13 14.67 -5.52
CA GLN A 158 13.18 15.47 -4.86
C GLN A 158 14.50 15.44 -5.64
N GLN A 159 14.85 14.28 -6.19
CA GLN A 159 16.05 14.07 -6.99
C GLN A 159 16.00 14.75 -8.37
N MET A 160 14.82 14.84 -8.98
CA MET A 160 14.62 15.55 -10.25
C MET A 160 14.66 17.09 -10.08
N LYS A 161 14.63 17.61 -8.85
CA LYS A 161 14.57 19.06 -8.54
C LYS A 161 13.43 19.78 -9.27
N VAL A 162 12.33 19.08 -9.53
CA VAL A 162 11.16 19.64 -10.22
C VAL A 162 10.22 20.26 -9.19
N GLY A 163 10.00 21.56 -9.31
CA GLY A 163 9.02 22.29 -8.48
C GLY A 163 9.56 22.76 -7.13
N THR A 164 8.65 22.98 -6.18
CA THR A 164 8.97 23.47 -4.83
C THR A 164 9.57 22.35 -3.99
N PRO A 165 10.61 22.62 -3.19
CA PRO A 165 11.11 21.64 -2.23
C PRO A 165 9.98 21.27 -1.25
N PHE A 166 9.75 19.97 -1.07
CA PHE A 166 8.74 19.45 -0.16
C PHE A 166 9.37 18.42 0.78
N THR A 167 8.79 18.29 1.96
CA THR A 167 9.17 17.25 2.91
C THR A 167 8.35 15.98 2.69
N LEU A 168 8.89 14.83 3.08
CA LEU A 168 8.16 13.55 2.98
C LEU A 168 6.85 13.57 3.81
N GLN A 169 6.83 14.34 4.89
CA GLN A 169 5.64 14.55 5.73
C GLN A 169 4.54 15.28 4.97
N GLU A 170 4.88 16.34 4.23
CA GLU A 170 3.93 17.04 3.37
C GLU A 170 3.36 16.12 2.30
N LEU A 171 4.20 15.27 1.69
CA LEU A 171 3.75 14.30 0.70
C LEU A 171 2.76 13.28 1.30
N PHE A 172 3.00 12.82 2.53
CA PHE A 172 2.08 11.92 3.22
C PHE A 172 0.73 12.58 3.52
N ILE A 173 0.74 13.83 3.99
CA ILE A 173 -0.49 14.59 4.22
C ILE A 173 -1.22 14.82 2.89
N ALA A 174 -0.49 15.16 1.84
CA ALA A 174 -1.04 15.34 0.50
C ALA A 174 -1.65 14.05 -0.05
N GLY A 175 -1.12 12.87 0.28
CA GLY A 175 -1.64 11.56 -0.11
C GLY A 175 -2.97 11.18 0.55
N ILE A 176 -3.30 11.75 1.72
CA ILE A 176 -4.57 11.48 2.42
C ILE A 176 -5.76 11.98 1.60
N LEU A 177 -5.66 13.17 1.00
CA LEU A 177 -6.73 13.76 0.22
C LEU A 177 -7.19 12.88 -0.97
N PRO A 178 -6.30 12.44 -1.89
CA PRO A 178 -6.68 11.56 -2.98
C PRO A 178 -7.09 10.17 -2.48
N ALA A 179 -6.52 9.66 -1.38
CA ALA A 179 -6.93 8.38 -0.81
C ALA A 179 -8.39 8.41 -0.32
N ILE A 180 -8.77 9.44 0.45
CA ILE A 180 -10.15 9.62 0.92
C ILE A 180 -11.09 9.84 -0.26
N LEU A 181 -10.70 10.65 -1.24
CA LEU A 181 -11.50 10.90 -2.44
C LEU A 181 -11.76 9.59 -3.21
N MET A 182 -10.73 8.78 -3.43
CA MET A 182 -10.86 7.47 -4.09
C MET A 182 -11.77 6.51 -3.31
N ILE A 183 -11.56 6.37 -2.00
CA ILE A 183 -12.39 5.50 -1.16
C ILE A 183 -13.85 5.95 -1.20
N THR A 184 -14.09 7.26 -1.14
CA THR A 184 -15.44 7.83 -1.15
C THR A 184 -16.14 7.58 -2.49
N LEU A 185 -15.47 7.88 -3.61
CA LEU A 185 -16.02 7.66 -4.95
C LEU A 185 -16.29 6.18 -5.23
N LEU A 186 -15.36 5.29 -4.86
CA LEU A 186 -15.55 3.85 -5.04
C LEU A 186 -16.64 3.28 -4.14
N THR A 187 -16.81 3.82 -2.93
CA THR A 187 -17.92 3.46 -2.04
C THR A 187 -19.26 3.89 -2.64
N ILE A 188 -19.36 5.12 -3.13
CA ILE A 188 -20.57 5.62 -3.81
C ILE A 188 -20.89 4.76 -5.03
N TYR A 189 -19.88 4.45 -5.85
CA TYR A 189 -20.03 3.57 -7.01
C TYR A 189 -20.49 2.17 -6.61
N SER A 190 -19.91 1.59 -5.56
CA SER A 190 -20.33 0.29 -5.05
C SER A 190 -21.78 0.30 -4.59
N ILE A 191 -22.20 1.34 -3.86
CA ILE A 191 -23.59 1.48 -3.43
C ILE A 191 -24.48 1.56 -4.67
N TRP A 192 -24.13 2.40 -5.65
CA TRP A 192 -24.89 2.58 -6.87
C TRP A 192 -25.09 1.29 -7.67
N VAL A 193 -24.03 0.50 -7.90
CA VAL A 193 -24.11 -0.80 -8.58
C VAL A 193 -24.94 -1.80 -7.78
N SER A 194 -24.87 -1.76 -6.45
CA SER A 194 -25.61 -2.68 -5.59
C SER A 194 -27.06 -2.29 -5.27
N ARG A 195 -27.56 -1.14 -5.74
CA ARG A 195 -28.89 -0.60 -5.39
C ARG A 195 -30.08 -1.51 -5.74
N GLY A 196 -29.92 -2.46 -6.66
CA GLY A 196 -30.96 -3.42 -7.06
C GLY A 196 -30.74 -4.84 -6.55
N GLN A 197 -29.69 -5.08 -5.75
CA GLN A 197 -29.34 -6.42 -5.28
C GLN A 197 -29.74 -6.61 -3.81
N ALA A 198 -30.37 -7.74 -3.49
CA ALA A 198 -30.63 -8.15 -2.12
C ALA A 198 -29.33 -8.63 -1.46
N LEU A 199 -28.42 -7.70 -1.19
CA LEU A 199 -27.14 -8.02 -0.58
C LEU A 199 -27.35 -8.53 0.85
N VAL A 200 -26.70 -9.65 1.18
CA VAL A 200 -26.67 -10.14 2.56
C VAL A 200 -25.85 -9.17 3.40
N ARG A 201 -26.53 -8.44 4.29
CA ARG A 201 -25.90 -7.51 5.21
C ARG A 201 -25.45 -8.26 6.44
N GLN A 202 -24.24 -7.96 6.92
CA GLN A 202 -23.83 -8.41 8.25
C GLN A 202 -24.48 -7.49 9.29
N SER A 203 -25.10 -8.08 10.31
CA SER A 203 -25.69 -7.33 11.41
C SER A 203 -24.59 -6.74 12.31
N PHE A 204 -24.67 -5.44 12.60
CA PHE A 204 -23.79 -4.83 13.58
C PHE A 204 -24.11 -5.32 15.00
N THR A 205 -23.15 -5.94 15.66
CA THR A 205 -23.30 -6.32 17.08
C THR A 205 -22.20 -5.66 17.91
N TRP A 206 -22.57 -4.74 18.80
CA TRP A 206 -21.63 -4.07 19.71
C TRP A 206 -20.84 -5.05 20.60
N ALA A 207 -21.44 -6.19 20.96
CA ALA A 207 -20.76 -7.25 21.70
C ALA A 207 -19.63 -7.88 20.87
N GLU A 208 -19.84 -8.04 19.56
CA GLU A 208 -18.84 -8.55 18.63
C GLU A 208 -17.71 -7.53 18.43
N ALA A 209 -18.04 -6.23 18.32
CA ALA A 209 -17.06 -5.16 18.25
C ALA A 209 -16.14 -5.10 19.48
N ARG A 210 -16.72 -5.21 20.67
CA ARG A 210 -15.94 -5.25 21.91
C ARG A 210 -15.10 -6.52 22.02
N SER A 211 -15.61 -7.67 21.57
CA SER A 211 -14.87 -8.93 21.58
C SER A 211 -13.65 -8.90 20.65
N VAL A 212 -13.81 -8.39 19.43
CA VAL A 212 -12.73 -8.29 18.44
C VAL A 212 -11.67 -7.29 18.90
N LEU A 213 -12.07 -6.13 19.42
CA LEU A 213 -11.14 -5.18 20.02
C LEU A 213 -10.43 -5.78 21.25
N TRP A 214 -11.10 -6.64 22.02
CA TRP A 214 -10.53 -7.31 23.20
C TRP A 214 -9.55 -8.43 22.83
N GLU A 215 -9.78 -9.14 21.72
CA GLU A 215 -8.84 -10.12 21.18
C GLU A 215 -7.57 -9.43 20.65
N VAL A 216 -7.71 -8.29 19.97
CA VAL A 216 -6.61 -7.51 19.39
C VAL A 216 -5.87 -6.66 20.44
N ARG A 217 -6.46 -6.47 21.64
CA ARG A 217 -5.86 -5.66 22.72
C ARG A 217 -4.47 -6.13 23.13
N TRP A 218 -4.16 -7.41 22.93
CA TRP A 218 -2.87 -8.01 23.27
C TRP A 218 -1.79 -7.74 22.21
N GLU A 219 -2.16 -7.23 21.03
CA GLU A 219 -1.23 -6.79 19.98
C GLU A 219 -0.88 -5.29 20.12
N LEU A 220 -1.81 -4.50 20.66
CA LEU A 220 -1.66 -3.07 21.00
C LEU A 220 -0.60 -2.69 22.07
N PRO A 221 -0.08 -3.55 22.97
CA PRO A 221 0.95 -3.16 23.94
C PRO A 221 2.37 -3.16 23.36
N MET A 222 2.60 -3.78 22.20
CA MET A 222 3.93 -3.84 21.56
C MET A 222 4.60 -2.47 21.32
N PRO A 223 3.89 -1.36 20.99
CA PRO A 223 4.48 -0.02 20.90
C PRO A 223 4.96 0.54 22.25
N ARG A 224 4.36 0.11 23.37
CA ARG A 224 4.78 0.53 24.73
C ARG A 224 5.99 -0.27 25.20
N LEU A 225 6.04 -1.56 24.89
CA LEU A 225 7.20 -2.41 25.16
C LEU A 225 8.43 -1.99 24.34
N THR A 226 8.25 -1.63 23.06
CA THR A 226 9.35 -1.15 22.21
C THR A 226 9.85 0.24 22.61
N LYS A 227 8.98 1.17 23.06
CA LYS A 227 9.42 2.43 23.67
C LYS A 227 10.24 2.21 24.94
N ARG A 228 9.84 1.25 25.79
CA ARG A 228 10.62 0.87 26.98
C ARG A 228 11.96 0.26 26.60
N LEU A 229 12.00 -0.71 25.69
CA LEU A 229 13.23 -1.35 25.24
C LEU A 229 14.20 -0.38 24.56
N ARG A 230 13.70 0.61 23.81
CA ARG A 230 14.53 1.67 23.20
C ARG A 230 15.11 2.62 24.25
N GLN A 231 14.38 2.91 25.33
CA GLN A 231 14.90 3.66 26.46
C GLN A 231 15.94 2.84 27.25
N THR A 232 15.71 1.53 27.42
CA THR A 232 16.68 0.64 28.10
C THR A 232 17.95 0.44 27.28
N SER A 233 17.87 0.32 25.95
CA SER A 233 19.06 0.21 25.08
C SER A 233 19.85 1.52 24.99
N ALA A 234 19.17 2.68 25.02
CA ALA A 234 19.82 3.99 25.08
C ALA A 234 20.56 4.20 26.42
N SER A 235 19.97 3.76 27.53
CA SER A 235 20.60 3.77 28.86
C SER A 235 21.78 2.80 28.98
N PHE A 236 21.70 1.62 28.35
CA PHE A 236 22.79 0.63 28.35
C PHE A 236 23.98 1.09 27.48
N GLY A 237 23.71 1.76 26.35
CA GLY A 237 24.73 2.35 25.48
C GLY A 237 25.55 3.46 26.15
N SER A 238 24.91 4.32 26.94
CA SER A 238 25.61 5.38 27.71
C SER A 238 26.45 4.84 28.87
N MET A 239 26.11 3.67 29.42
CA MET A 239 26.82 3.06 30.55
C MET A 239 28.10 2.32 30.10
N MET A 240 28.10 1.72 28.90
CA MET A 240 29.30 1.10 28.31
C MET A 240 30.35 2.12 27.84
N TRP A 241 29.94 3.34 27.46
CA TRP A 241 30.87 4.39 27.02
C TRP A 241 31.49 5.20 28.17
N SER A 242 30.90 5.17 29.37
CA SER A 242 31.44 5.82 30.57
C SER A 242 32.51 5.00 31.31
N SER A 243 32.73 3.73 30.92
CA SER A 243 33.73 2.84 31.55
C SER A 243 35.06 2.78 30.77
N LYS A 244 35.23 3.61 29.73
CA LYS A 244 36.43 3.68 28.88
C LYS A 244 37.13 5.05 28.87
N SER A 245 36.88 5.89 29.88
CA SER A 245 37.66 7.10 30.18
C SER A 245 38.51 6.89 31.42
#